data_AF-A0A8S2EQE7-F1
#
_entry.id   AF-A0A8S2EQE7-F1
#
_cell.length_a   1.000
_cell.length_b   1.000
_cell.length_c   1.000
_cell.angle_alpha   90.00
_cell.angle_beta   90.00
_cell.angle_gamma   90.00
#
_symmetry.space_group_name_H-M   'P 1'
#
loop_
_entity.id
_entity.type
_entity.pdbx_description
1 polymer ?
#
loop_
_entity_poly.entity_id
_entity_poly.type
_entity_poly.pdbx_seq_one_letter_code
_entity_poly.pdbx_strand_id
1 'polypeptide(L)'
;MQNIKRLHKMGLSVLTGLFYSLLPLVLLIGTIFRFSIISIIYGFLLLALPWLGPLTESSIRVRYRLFIFIILLVSSLILIAQIIFQSVLLAKKPYGHILIDCSETVKVLRLFGLERLDNSDAIRILRLIFPDIIIFTVSIICLYTIRRILISAQNNQPPTTEASTPTRNSHTITSSKQRLQTKWPRLLSILKYIRLLIQFILVGFAAIIYPSILNSVYFLFFLTIATLWACSIKFGKKYMIFRSLLLLYAGVHLFLYYLYQFGFFQEIFPQNTVWTNITGFTALVTSNCSTNEPHLQHHLPWSDYTNPAAVLLLYFYFAFETSLPGDYPSSSPDIQERRVPTTATTTTMAGEIVDGGHSDELPPSRGPQRYRLSHTWTIERTDDQTWQGKIVHLIISALRVLQKQSYLLSLIAMLAWSITYHSLLTLVFLLWACFIWMLPRSRLWCLRLSPFFTFYGTALLILQYLCGFKISFQQLHFGRNESSIQQIGIIISDFQSTFTDLLAKTFYLMFFWLTLRQFVSVIRNPKTTEEQQTERGRLSSDSSTRSYSRRLGHWIVDLLTKYWIFLSCGMLLLMSLQQTVVGYRIISFAFWRRTIAIFHLVVIIYSMLVLIVIYIYQFQTVYNWLRIDEV
;
A
#
# COMPACT_ATOMS: atom_id res chain seq x y z
N MET A 1 -38.89 -18.23 18.00
CA MET A 1 -37.78 -17.24 18.17
C MET A 1 -36.50 -17.53 17.36
N GLN A 2 -35.89 -18.73 17.43
CA GLN A 2 -34.58 -18.99 16.76
C GLN A 2 -34.62 -18.86 15.22
N ASN A 3 -35.66 -19.38 14.55
CA ASN A 3 -35.78 -19.28 13.09
C ASN A 3 -35.88 -17.82 12.61
N ILE A 4 -36.61 -16.96 13.33
CA ILE A 4 -36.72 -15.53 13.01
C ILE A 4 -35.36 -14.82 13.13
N LYS A 5 -34.54 -15.16 14.14
CA LYS A 5 -33.17 -14.64 14.27
C LYS A 5 -32.25 -15.12 13.13
N ARG A 6 -32.44 -16.34 12.61
CA ARG A 6 -31.72 -16.83 11.40
C ARG A 6 -32.16 -16.07 10.14
N LEU A 7 -33.47 -15.89 9.94
CA LEU A 7 -34.05 -15.11 8.83
C LEU A 7 -33.56 -13.66 8.83
N HIS A 8 -33.53 -12.99 9.98
CA HIS A 8 -33.01 -11.62 10.12
C HIS A 8 -31.51 -11.54 9.77
N LYS A 9 -30.70 -12.50 10.26
CA LYS A 9 -29.27 -12.58 9.91
C LYS A 9 -29.04 -12.81 8.42
N MET A 10 -29.83 -13.69 7.80
CA MET A 10 -29.76 -13.97 6.37
C MET A 10 -30.17 -12.75 5.53
N GLY A 11 -31.23 -12.05 5.93
CA GLY A 11 -31.66 -10.79 5.30
C GLY A 11 -30.58 -9.72 5.36
N LEU A 12 -29.89 -9.56 6.49
CA LEU A 12 -28.78 -8.61 6.63
C LEU A 12 -27.58 -8.97 5.74
N SER A 13 -27.26 -10.26 5.58
CA SER A 13 -26.23 -10.71 4.63
C SER A 13 -26.60 -10.40 3.18
N VAL A 14 -27.85 -10.64 2.77
CA VAL A 14 -28.36 -10.31 1.43
C VAL A 14 -28.31 -8.80 1.20
N LEU A 15 -28.76 -8.00 2.18
CA LEU A 15 -28.68 -6.54 2.15
C LEU A 15 -27.23 -6.05 1.98
N THR A 16 -26.28 -6.69 2.66
CA THR A 16 -24.85 -6.40 2.54
C THR A 16 -24.34 -6.66 1.12
N GLY A 17 -24.69 -7.80 0.51
CA GLY A 17 -24.33 -8.10 -0.88
C GLY A 17 -24.96 -7.12 -1.89
N LEU A 18 -26.22 -6.73 -1.68
CA LEU A 18 -26.90 -5.75 -2.53
C LEU A 18 -26.21 -4.38 -2.46
N PHE A 19 -25.92 -3.87 -1.27
CA PHE A 19 -25.37 -2.52 -1.10
C PHE A 19 -23.87 -2.39 -1.38
N TYR A 20 -23.05 -3.41 -1.13
CA TYR A 20 -21.60 -3.34 -1.32
C TYR A 20 -21.10 -3.95 -2.63
N SER A 21 -21.95 -4.65 -3.40
CA SER A 21 -21.57 -5.26 -4.68
C SER A 21 -22.53 -4.90 -5.82
N LEU A 22 -23.82 -5.26 -5.70
CA LEU A 22 -24.75 -5.12 -6.83
C LEU A 22 -25.07 -3.65 -7.16
N LEU A 23 -25.44 -2.86 -6.16
CA LEU A 23 -25.82 -1.45 -6.35
C LEU A 23 -24.66 -0.59 -6.90
N PRO A 24 -23.42 -0.64 -6.37
CA PRO A 24 -22.32 0.11 -6.96
C PRO A 24 -21.94 -0.37 -8.37
N LEU A 25 -22.03 -1.68 -8.67
CA LEU A 25 -21.80 -2.19 -10.02
C LEU A 25 -22.84 -1.65 -11.02
N VAL A 26 -24.11 -1.63 -10.63
CA VAL A 26 -25.23 -1.17 -11.46
C VAL A 26 -25.17 0.35 -11.71
N LEU A 27 -24.85 1.13 -10.68
CA LEU A 27 -24.59 2.57 -10.83
C LEU A 27 -23.35 2.83 -11.70
N LEU A 28 -22.28 2.03 -11.56
CA LEU A 28 -21.08 2.13 -12.39
C LEU A 28 -21.38 1.86 -13.87
N ILE A 29 -22.18 0.83 -14.17
CA ILE A 29 -22.69 0.56 -15.52
C ILE A 29 -23.48 1.78 -16.04
N GLY A 30 -24.35 2.37 -15.22
CA GLY A 30 -25.05 3.62 -15.54
C GLY A 30 -24.13 4.82 -15.84
N THR A 31 -22.97 4.91 -15.19
CA THR A 31 -22.00 5.99 -15.42
C THR A 31 -21.12 5.79 -16.65
N ILE A 32 -20.76 4.54 -16.97
CA ILE A 32 -19.81 4.22 -18.06
C ILE A 32 -20.52 4.14 -19.41
N PHE A 33 -21.69 3.51 -19.47
CA PHE A 33 -22.39 3.30 -20.74
C PHE A 33 -23.12 4.55 -21.24
N ARG A 34 -23.48 5.48 -20.33
CA ARG A 34 -24.20 6.71 -20.67
C ARG A 34 -23.33 7.94 -20.40
N PHE A 35 -23.22 8.84 -21.36
CA PHE A 35 -22.56 10.14 -21.22
C PHE A 35 -23.62 11.26 -21.30
N SER A 36 -24.11 11.69 -20.15
CA SER A 36 -25.20 12.69 -20.01
C SER A 36 -25.21 13.29 -18.59
N ILE A 37 -25.92 14.40 -18.36
CA ILE A 37 -26.11 14.97 -17.01
C ILE A 37 -26.67 13.91 -16.03
N ILE A 38 -27.55 13.03 -16.52
CA ILE A 38 -28.13 11.93 -15.73
C ILE A 38 -27.05 11.00 -15.17
N SER A 39 -26.04 10.67 -15.96
CA SER A 39 -24.95 9.80 -15.51
C SER A 39 -23.95 10.51 -14.60
N ILE A 40 -23.88 11.86 -14.63
CA ILE A 40 -23.22 12.65 -13.56
C ILE A 40 -23.95 12.45 -12.23
N ILE A 41 -25.30 12.46 -12.23
CA ILE A 41 -26.10 12.22 -11.02
C ILE A 41 -25.88 10.79 -10.49
N TYR A 42 -25.90 9.77 -11.37
CA TYR A 42 -25.58 8.40 -10.97
C TYR A 42 -24.15 8.26 -10.44
N GLY A 43 -23.18 8.98 -11.02
CA GLY A 43 -21.79 9.03 -10.56
C GLY A 43 -21.63 9.67 -9.19
N PHE A 44 -22.33 10.78 -8.94
CA PHE A 44 -22.38 11.39 -7.61
C PHE A 44 -23.00 10.45 -6.58
N LEU A 45 -24.10 9.76 -6.92
CA LEU A 45 -24.73 8.77 -6.04
C LEU A 45 -23.81 7.57 -5.76
N LEU A 46 -23.06 7.10 -6.77
CA LEU A 46 -22.02 6.07 -6.61
C LEU A 46 -20.91 6.50 -5.64
N LEU A 47 -20.46 7.75 -5.75
CA LEU A 47 -19.45 8.34 -4.87
C LEU A 47 -20.03 8.74 -3.49
N ALA A 48 -21.34 8.87 -3.33
CA ALA A 48 -21.97 9.08 -2.02
C ALA A 48 -22.16 7.77 -1.23
N LEU A 49 -22.27 6.63 -1.91
CA LEU A 49 -22.61 5.33 -1.32
C LEU A 49 -21.71 4.91 -0.12
N PRO A 50 -20.37 5.04 -0.15
CA PRO A 50 -19.51 4.69 1.00
C PRO A 50 -19.76 5.52 2.26
N TRP A 51 -20.23 6.76 2.11
CA TRP A 51 -20.41 7.72 3.21
C TRP A 51 -21.63 7.40 4.10
N LEU A 52 -22.50 6.48 3.67
CA LEU A 52 -23.61 5.97 4.48
C LEU A 52 -23.14 5.26 5.77
N GLY A 53 -21.89 4.78 5.77
CA GLY A 53 -21.23 4.13 6.91
C GLY A 53 -21.55 2.63 7.03
N PRO A 54 -21.49 2.04 8.24
CA PRO A 54 -21.84 0.63 8.44
C PRO A 54 -23.36 0.40 8.43
N LEU A 55 -23.78 -0.77 7.92
CA LEU A 55 -25.16 -1.28 7.95
C LEU A 55 -25.61 -1.58 9.39
N THR A 56 -26.06 -0.54 10.08
CA THR A 56 -26.67 -0.57 11.41
C THR A 56 -28.18 -0.36 11.29
N GLU A 57 -28.97 -0.91 12.21
CA GLU A 57 -30.45 -0.85 12.11
C GLU A 57 -31.00 0.59 12.03
N SER A 58 -30.40 1.51 12.80
CA SER A 58 -30.72 2.94 12.76
C SER A 58 -30.35 3.59 11.42
N SER A 59 -29.18 3.26 10.86
CA SER A 59 -28.76 3.75 9.53
C SER A 59 -29.64 3.20 8.42
N ILE A 60 -30.03 1.91 8.49
CA ILE A 60 -30.93 1.25 7.53
C ILE A 60 -32.31 1.93 7.52
N ARG A 61 -32.87 2.22 8.70
CA ARG A 61 -34.19 2.83 8.88
C ARG A 61 -34.29 4.23 8.26
N VAL A 62 -33.20 5.01 8.27
CA VAL A 62 -33.18 6.41 7.83
C VAL A 62 -32.33 6.60 6.58
N ARG A 63 -30.99 6.47 6.68
CA ARG A 63 -30.03 6.88 5.65
C ARG A 63 -30.15 6.04 4.38
N TYR A 64 -30.05 4.71 4.50
CA TYR A 64 -30.11 3.82 3.34
C TYR A 64 -31.50 3.84 2.67
N ARG A 65 -32.57 3.93 3.46
CA ARG A 65 -33.94 4.06 2.93
C ARG A 65 -34.12 5.36 2.15
N LEU A 66 -33.64 6.49 2.66
CA LEU A 66 -33.65 7.78 1.96
C LEU A 66 -32.81 7.73 0.68
N PHE A 67 -31.61 7.16 0.74
CA PHE A 67 -30.70 7.05 -0.40
C PHE A 67 -31.29 6.23 -1.56
N ILE A 68 -31.89 5.06 -1.27
CA ILE A 68 -32.60 4.26 -2.28
C ILE A 68 -33.84 4.99 -2.81
N PHE A 69 -34.58 5.72 -1.96
CA PHE A 69 -35.71 6.52 -2.41
C PHE A 69 -35.28 7.62 -3.40
N ILE A 70 -34.14 8.27 -3.17
CA ILE A 70 -33.57 9.24 -4.12
C ILE A 70 -33.20 8.57 -5.46
N ILE A 71 -32.54 7.42 -5.43
CA ILE A 71 -32.21 6.66 -6.66
C ILE A 71 -33.48 6.26 -7.43
N LEU A 72 -34.51 5.78 -6.72
CA LEU A 72 -35.78 5.37 -7.30
C LEU A 72 -36.54 6.57 -7.92
N LEU A 73 -36.54 7.72 -7.24
CA LEU A 73 -37.14 8.95 -7.75
C LEU A 73 -36.42 9.48 -8.99
N VAL A 74 -35.09 9.53 -8.96
CA VAL A 74 -34.28 10.00 -10.11
C VAL A 74 -34.50 9.08 -11.32
N SER A 75 -34.35 7.75 -11.15
CA SER A 75 -34.54 6.79 -12.24
C SER A 75 -35.97 6.77 -12.80
N SER A 76 -37.00 6.95 -11.96
CA SER A 76 -38.39 7.02 -12.44
C SER A 76 -38.67 8.27 -13.27
N LEU A 77 -38.18 9.44 -12.83
CA LEU A 77 -38.30 10.69 -13.58
C LEU A 77 -37.61 10.61 -14.94
N ILE A 78 -36.46 9.95 -15.01
CA ILE A 78 -35.71 9.75 -16.26
C ILE A 78 -36.46 8.83 -17.23
N LEU A 79 -36.98 7.68 -16.75
CA LEU A 79 -37.77 6.78 -17.58
C LEU A 79 -39.03 7.47 -18.12
N ILE A 80 -39.72 8.27 -17.28
CA ILE A 80 -40.86 9.07 -17.70
C ILE A 80 -40.45 10.11 -18.76
N ALA A 81 -39.34 10.83 -18.56
CA ALA A 81 -38.84 11.81 -19.53
C ALA A 81 -38.49 11.18 -20.89
N GLN A 82 -37.88 9.98 -20.90
CA GLN A 82 -37.62 9.23 -22.13
C GLN A 82 -38.92 8.83 -22.84
N ILE A 83 -39.90 8.28 -22.12
CA ILE A 83 -41.20 7.89 -22.69
C ILE A 83 -41.93 9.09 -23.29
N ILE A 84 -41.96 10.22 -22.58
CA ILE A 84 -42.54 11.47 -23.08
C ILE A 84 -41.81 11.93 -24.34
N PHE A 85 -40.48 12.01 -24.31
CA PHE A 85 -39.68 12.48 -25.45
C PHE A 85 -39.91 11.62 -26.70
N GLN A 86 -39.84 10.29 -26.58
CA GLN A 86 -40.07 9.39 -27.72
C GLN A 86 -41.53 9.46 -28.23
N SER A 87 -42.52 9.64 -27.35
CA SER A 87 -43.92 9.80 -27.79
C SER A 87 -44.15 11.11 -28.56
N VAL A 88 -43.47 12.20 -28.20
CA VAL A 88 -43.51 13.48 -28.94
C VAL A 88 -42.86 13.34 -30.33
N LEU A 89 -41.73 12.64 -30.43
CA LEU A 89 -41.08 12.38 -31.72
C LEU A 89 -41.93 11.48 -32.64
N LEU A 90 -42.66 10.50 -32.06
CA LEU A 90 -43.58 9.63 -32.81
C LEU A 90 -44.84 10.39 -33.29
N ALA A 91 -45.34 11.33 -32.50
CA ALA A 91 -46.51 12.15 -32.84
C ALA A 91 -46.24 13.15 -33.99
N LYS A 92 -44.98 13.54 -34.21
CA LYS A 92 -44.55 14.46 -35.28
C LYS A 92 -43.91 13.70 -36.42
N LYS A 93 -44.72 13.30 -37.42
CA LYS A 93 -44.26 12.62 -38.64
C LYS A 93 -43.67 13.63 -39.66
N PRO A 94 -42.61 13.28 -40.40
CA PRO A 94 -41.75 12.10 -40.22
C PRO A 94 -40.88 12.24 -38.95
N TYR A 95 -40.60 11.09 -38.31
CA TYR A 95 -39.99 11.02 -36.97
C TYR A 95 -38.72 11.88 -36.86
N GLY A 96 -38.73 12.81 -35.90
CA GLY A 96 -37.56 13.61 -35.53
C GLY A 96 -37.18 14.77 -36.45
N HIS A 97 -37.92 15.06 -37.53
CA HIS A 97 -37.62 16.17 -38.47
C HIS A 97 -37.43 17.56 -37.81
N ILE A 98 -37.93 17.77 -36.59
CA ILE A 98 -37.78 19.03 -35.82
C ILE A 98 -36.32 19.24 -35.35
N LEU A 99 -35.51 18.19 -35.30
CA LEU A 99 -34.16 18.18 -34.74
C LEU A 99 -33.13 18.12 -35.86
N ILE A 100 -32.70 19.30 -36.34
CA ILE A 100 -31.62 19.45 -37.31
C ILE A 100 -30.29 19.11 -36.63
N ASP A 101 -29.51 18.20 -37.22
CA ASP A 101 -28.23 17.80 -36.68
C ASP A 101 -27.27 18.99 -36.48
N CYS A 102 -26.44 18.90 -35.43
CA CYS A 102 -25.49 19.93 -34.99
C CYS A 102 -26.08 21.25 -34.46
N SER A 103 -27.41 21.44 -34.43
CA SER A 103 -28.04 22.58 -33.74
C SER A 103 -27.74 22.58 -32.23
N GLU A 104 -27.60 23.77 -31.64
CA GLU A 104 -27.42 23.94 -30.18
C GLU A 104 -28.54 23.28 -29.37
N THR A 105 -29.79 23.31 -29.87
CA THR A 105 -30.91 22.61 -29.23
C THR A 105 -30.67 21.10 -29.17
N VAL A 106 -30.13 20.50 -30.23
CA VAL A 106 -29.79 19.07 -30.29
C VAL A 106 -28.63 18.76 -29.35
N LYS A 107 -27.60 19.60 -29.28
CA LYS A 107 -26.49 19.45 -28.31
C LYS A 107 -26.99 19.44 -26.87
N VAL A 108 -27.87 20.38 -26.51
CA VAL A 108 -28.45 20.47 -25.15
C VAL A 108 -29.36 19.27 -24.85
N LEU A 109 -30.23 18.84 -25.77
CA LEU A 109 -31.07 17.66 -25.54
C LEU A 109 -30.25 16.38 -25.39
N ARG A 110 -29.19 16.20 -26.19
CA ARG A 110 -28.22 15.09 -26.04
C ARG A 110 -27.46 15.16 -24.70
N LEU A 111 -27.15 16.36 -24.19
CA LEU A 111 -26.54 16.53 -22.86
C LEU A 111 -27.46 16.05 -21.72
N PHE A 112 -28.78 16.22 -21.86
CA PHE A 112 -29.78 15.57 -21.00
C PHE A 112 -29.98 14.07 -21.27
N GLY A 113 -29.29 13.50 -22.25
CA GLY A 113 -29.43 12.10 -22.64
C GLY A 113 -30.75 11.77 -23.34
N LEU A 114 -31.36 12.76 -24.01
CA LEU A 114 -32.53 12.61 -24.87
C LEU A 114 -32.09 12.59 -26.33
N GLU A 115 -31.98 11.39 -26.91
CA GLU A 115 -31.53 11.16 -28.28
C GLU A 115 -32.66 10.57 -29.14
N ARG A 116 -32.59 10.79 -30.46
CA ARG A 116 -33.48 10.15 -31.44
C ARG A 116 -33.04 8.70 -31.67
N LEU A 117 -33.97 7.81 -31.98
CA LEU A 117 -33.72 6.37 -32.24
C LEU A 117 -33.91 5.98 -33.72
N ASP A 118 -33.98 6.95 -34.66
CA ASP A 118 -34.08 6.62 -36.08
C ASP A 118 -32.78 6.03 -36.64
N ASN A 119 -32.92 4.93 -37.38
CA ASN A 119 -31.84 4.15 -37.99
C ASN A 119 -30.67 3.82 -37.04
N SER A 120 -30.94 3.68 -35.73
CA SER A 120 -29.92 3.37 -34.74
C SER A 120 -29.75 1.87 -34.51
N ASP A 121 -28.51 1.39 -34.48
CA ASP A 121 -28.18 0.01 -34.12
C ASP A 121 -28.77 -0.40 -32.76
N ALA A 122 -29.12 -1.67 -32.61
CA ALA A 122 -29.64 -2.23 -31.35
C ALA A 122 -28.70 -1.96 -30.15
N ILE A 123 -27.39 -1.85 -30.39
CA ILE A 123 -26.38 -1.51 -29.39
C ILE A 123 -26.55 -0.07 -28.86
N ARG A 124 -26.94 0.89 -29.70
CA ARG A 124 -27.21 2.29 -29.30
C ARG A 124 -28.46 2.38 -28.42
N ILE A 125 -29.54 1.72 -28.85
CA ILE A 125 -30.81 1.65 -28.10
C ILE A 125 -30.58 1.00 -26.74
N LEU A 126 -29.85 -0.13 -26.71
CA LEU A 126 -29.48 -0.81 -25.46
C LEU A 126 -28.66 0.11 -24.56
N ARG A 127 -27.60 0.76 -25.09
CA ARG A 127 -26.73 1.67 -24.33
C ARG A 127 -27.52 2.80 -23.66
N LEU A 128 -28.52 3.36 -24.33
CA LEU A 128 -29.29 4.51 -23.84
C LEU A 128 -30.33 4.15 -22.76
N ILE A 129 -31.05 3.03 -22.93
CA ILE A 129 -32.25 2.71 -22.11
C ILE A 129 -31.96 1.65 -21.03
N PHE A 130 -31.10 0.67 -21.33
CA PHE A 130 -30.83 -0.48 -20.44
C PHE A 130 -30.35 -0.09 -19.03
N PRO A 131 -29.44 0.89 -18.84
CA PRO A 131 -28.94 1.20 -17.51
C PRO A 131 -30.03 1.76 -16.58
N ASP A 132 -30.96 2.59 -17.10
CA ASP A 132 -32.05 3.15 -16.30
C ASP A 132 -33.02 2.07 -15.81
N ILE A 133 -33.38 1.11 -16.68
CA ILE A 133 -34.26 -0.02 -16.33
C ILE A 133 -33.62 -0.88 -15.24
N ILE A 134 -32.31 -1.15 -15.32
CA ILE A 134 -31.60 -1.92 -14.30
C ILE A 134 -31.52 -1.15 -12.97
N ILE A 135 -31.14 0.14 -12.99
CA ILE A 135 -31.06 0.97 -11.78
C ILE A 135 -32.43 1.03 -11.09
N PHE A 136 -33.50 1.27 -11.84
CA PHE A 136 -34.87 1.26 -11.33
C PHE A 136 -35.23 -0.09 -10.69
N THR A 137 -35.03 -1.20 -11.42
CA THR A 137 -35.34 -2.56 -10.93
C THR A 137 -34.55 -2.92 -9.66
N VAL A 138 -33.25 -2.62 -9.63
CA VAL A 138 -32.38 -2.92 -8.48
C VAL A 138 -32.71 -2.03 -7.29
N SER A 139 -33.10 -0.78 -7.51
CA SER A 139 -33.56 0.11 -6.44
C SER A 139 -34.86 -0.38 -5.79
N ILE A 140 -35.80 -0.93 -6.56
CA ILE A 140 -37.03 -1.58 -6.05
C ILE A 140 -36.67 -2.82 -5.20
N ILE A 141 -35.76 -3.67 -5.66
CA ILE A 141 -35.31 -4.85 -4.90
C ILE A 141 -34.63 -4.44 -3.58
N CYS A 142 -33.83 -3.38 -3.59
CA CYS A 142 -33.21 -2.81 -2.39
C CYS A 142 -34.28 -2.24 -1.43
N LEU A 143 -35.27 -1.50 -1.93
CA LEU A 143 -36.36 -0.96 -1.11
C LEU A 143 -37.20 -2.07 -0.47
N TYR A 144 -37.53 -3.11 -1.25
CA TYR A 144 -38.29 -4.27 -0.79
C TYR A 144 -37.54 -5.05 0.30
N THR A 145 -36.25 -5.30 0.13
CA THR A 145 -35.43 -5.99 1.13
C THR A 145 -35.26 -5.17 2.41
N ILE A 146 -35.06 -3.85 2.32
CA ILE A 146 -35.08 -2.94 3.48
C ILE A 146 -36.43 -3.01 4.22
N ARG A 147 -37.54 -2.90 3.49
CA ARG A 147 -38.90 -2.93 4.07
C ARG A 147 -39.16 -4.26 4.78
N ARG A 148 -38.78 -5.39 4.17
CA ARG A 148 -38.91 -6.74 4.76
C ARG A 148 -38.10 -6.88 6.05
N ILE A 149 -36.88 -6.35 6.09
CA ILE A 149 -36.02 -6.38 7.28
C ILE A 149 -36.61 -5.50 8.39
N LEU A 150 -37.08 -4.29 8.06
CA LEU A 150 -37.67 -3.36 9.05
C LEU A 150 -38.97 -3.90 9.67
N ILE A 151 -39.86 -4.49 8.86
CA ILE A 151 -41.08 -5.17 9.36
C ILE A 151 -40.68 -6.36 10.26
N SER A 152 -39.70 -7.15 9.84
CA SER A 152 -39.20 -8.26 10.67
C SER A 152 -38.55 -7.79 11.97
N ALA A 153 -37.99 -6.59 12.04
CA ALA A 153 -37.44 -6.02 13.27
C ALA A 153 -38.56 -5.53 14.21
N GLN A 154 -39.57 -4.83 13.68
CA GLN A 154 -40.71 -4.34 14.45
C GLN A 154 -41.52 -5.50 15.08
N ASN A 155 -41.74 -6.59 14.35
CA ASN A 155 -42.41 -7.79 14.86
C ASN A 155 -41.62 -8.56 15.94
N ASN A 156 -40.40 -8.13 16.29
CA ASN A 156 -39.59 -8.70 17.37
C ASN A 156 -39.58 -7.85 18.65
N GLN A 157 -40.22 -6.68 18.69
CA GLN A 157 -40.39 -5.91 19.92
C GLN A 157 -41.54 -6.50 20.76
N PRO A 158 -41.32 -6.83 22.05
CA PRO A 158 -42.42 -7.24 22.93
C PRO A 158 -43.37 -6.06 23.19
N PRO A 159 -44.68 -6.29 23.37
CA PRO A 159 -45.63 -5.23 23.68
C PRO A 159 -45.30 -4.59 25.04
N THR A 160 -45.27 -3.26 25.07
CA THR A 160 -45.13 -2.48 26.29
C THR A 160 -46.48 -2.36 26.99
N THR A 161 -46.64 -3.06 28.11
CA THR A 161 -47.68 -2.81 29.12
C THR A 161 -47.00 -2.51 30.47
N GLU A 162 -47.73 -1.85 31.36
CA GLU A 162 -47.20 -0.97 32.40
C GLU A 162 -46.62 -1.65 33.65
N ALA A 163 -45.76 -0.86 34.34
CA ALA A 163 -45.41 -0.88 35.76
C ALA A 163 -45.44 -2.19 36.59
N SER A 164 -44.26 -2.68 37.01
CA SER A 164 -43.98 -3.04 38.42
C SER A 164 -42.49 -3.33 38.68
N THR A 165 -42.13 -3.41 39.96
CA THR A 165 -40.77 -3.31 40.58
C THR A 165 -39.76 -4.43 40.26
N PRO A 166 -38.45 -4.19 40.47
CA PRO A 166 -37.39 -5.08 40.00
C PRO A 166 -37.06 -6.22 40.98
N THR A 167 -37.33 -7.47 40.57
CA THR A 167 -36.75 -8.67 41.21
C THR A 167 -35.63 -9.27 40.36
N ARG A 168 -34.41 -9.08 40.87
CA ARG A 168 -33.15 -9.68 40.44
C ARG A 168 -33.28 -11.20 40.28
N ASN A 169 -33.15 -11.71 39.04
CA ASN A 169 -32.66 -13.06 38.73
C ASN A 169 -32.27 -13.21 37.25
N SER A 170 -31.21 -12.51 36.83
CA SER A 170 -30.65 -12.62 35.48
C SER A 170 -29.70 -13.83 35.35
N HIS A 171 -30.25 -15.04 35.23
CA HIS A 171 -29.49 -16.22 34.80
C HIS A 171 -29.94 -16.71 33.41
N THR A 172 -28.95 -17.05 32.60
CA THR A 172 -29.05 -17.71 31.27
C THR A 172 -29.61 -16.87 30.09
N ILE A 173 -28.69 -16.33 29.27
CA ILE A 173 -28.36 -16.76 27.89
C ILE A 173 -27.48 -15.68 27.23
N THR A 174 -26.22 -15.59 27.69
CA THR A 174 -25.13 -14.86 27.02
C THR A 174 -24.09 -15.81 26.40
N SER A 175 -24.46 -17.08 26.22
CA SER A 175 -23.55 -18.20 25.92
C SER A 175 -23.28 -18.50 24.44
N SER A 176 -23.80 -17.70 23.50
CA SER A 176 -23.65 -17.94 22.04
C SER A 176 -22.72 -16.96 21.30
N LYS A 177 -22.46 -15.75 21.81
CA LYS A 177 -21.48 -14.83 21.21
C LYS A 177 -20.03 -15.14 21.60
N GLN A 178 -19.81 -15.78 22.75
CA GLN A 178 -18.47 -16.01 23.31
C GLN A 178 -17.78 -17.30 22.79
N ARG A 179 -18.55 -18.28 22.29
CA ARG A 179 -18.02 -19.58 21.82
C ARG A 179 -17.38 -19.60 20.42
N LEU A 180 -17.50 -18.52 19.64
CA LEU A 180 -16.84 -18.40 18.32
C LEU A 180 -15.49 -17.63 18.36
N GLN A 181 -15.14 -17.01 19.49
CA GLN A 181 -13.93 -16.19 19.62
C GLN A 181 -12.66 -16.97 20.04
N THR A 182 -12.77 -18.25 20.42
CA THR A 182 -11.65 -18.99 21.04
C THR A 182 -10.66 -19.63 20.05
N LYS A 183 -10.99 -19.80 18.76
CA LYS A 183 -10.08 -20.34 17.74
C LYS A 183 -9.65 -19.37 16.62
N TRP A 184 -10.28 -18.19 16.53
CA TRP A 184 -10.09 -17.26 15.39
C TRP A 184 -9.15 -16.03 15.58
N PRO A 185 -8.52 -15.73 16.74
CA PRO A 185 -7.80 -14.45 16.90
C PRO A 185 -6.54 -14.33 16.03
N ARG A 186 -5.85 -15.46 15.76
CA ARG A 186 -4.66 -15.48 14.88
C ARG A 186 -5.02 -15.16 13.42
N LEU A 187 -6.07 -15.79 12.90
CA LEU A 187 -6.53 -15.59 11.52
C LEU A 187 -7.09 -14.18 11.30
N LEU A 188 -7.88 -13.66 12.25
CA LEU A 188 -8.34 -12.27 12.24
C LEU A 188 -7.16 -11.27 12.29
N SER A 189 -6.09 -11.57 13.02
CA SER A 189 -4.89 -10.74 13.06
C SER A 189 -4.13 -10.76 11.72
N ILE A 190 -3.97 -11.93 11.10
CA ILE A 190 -3.33 -12.06 9.77
C ILE A 190 -4.12 -11.27 8.71
N LEU A 191 -5.46 -11.37 8.72
CA LEU A 191 -6.33 -10.61 7.82
C LEU A 191 -6.21 -9.09 7.98
N LYS A 192 -5.86 -8.57 9.17
CA LYS A 192 -5.56 -7.13 9.36
C LYS A 192 -4.27 -6.73 8.64
N TYR A 193 -3.21 -7.54 8.70
CA TYR A 193 -1.95 -7.25 8.02
C TYR A 193 -2.06 -7.39 6.50
N ILE A 194 -2.78 -8.40 6.00
CA ILE A 194 -3.03 -8.58 4.56
C ILE A 194 -3.78 -7.37 3.99
N ARG A 195 -4.82 -6.89 4.67
CA ARG A 195 -5.56 -5.68 4.29
C ARG A 195 -4.67 -4.44 4.21
N LEU A 196 -3.84 -4.17 5.22
CA LEU A 196 -2.89 -3.06 5.18
C LEU A 196 -1.85 -3.19 4.06
N LEU A 197 -1.43 -4.41 3.71
CA LEU A 197 -0.52 -4.66 2.59
C LEU A 197 -1.19 -4.41 1.23
N ILE A 198 -2.42 -4.89 1.04
CA ILE A 198 -3.21 -4.62 -0.18
C ILE A 198 -3.44 -3.12 -0.33
N GLN A 199 -3.81 -2.42 0.75
CA GLN A 199 -3.96 -0.97 0.76
C GLN A 199 -2.68 -0.25 0.30
N PHE A 200 -1.52 -0.67 0.81
CA PHE A 200 -0.23 -0.08 0.47
C PHE A 200 0.14 -0.30 -1.01
N ILE A 201 -0.05 -1.53 -1.52
CA ILE A 201 0.20 -1.87 -2.93
C ILE A 201 -0.73 -1.07 -3.84
N LEU A 202 -2.02 -0.97 -3.50
CA LEU A 202 -3.02 -0.31 -4.35
C LEU A 202 -2.82 1.21 -4.43
N VAL A 203 -2.43 1.87 -3.33
CA VAL A 203 -2.00 3.28 -3.35
C VAL A 203 -0.75 3.44 -4.21
N GLY A 204 0.26 2.58 -4.04
CA GLY A 204 1.50 2.64 -4.83
C GLY A 204 1.25 2.43 -6.32
N PHE A 205 0.34 1.52 -6.69
CA PHE A 205 -0.04 1.28 -8.08
C PHE A 205 -0.77 2.50 -8.68
N ALA A 206 -1.80 3.02 -8.01
CA ALA A 206 -2.53 4.21 -8.48
C ALA A 206 -1.64 5.48 -8.52
N ALA A 207 -0.62 5.55 -7.67
CA ALA A 207 0.37 6.62 -7.69
C ALA A 207 1.30 6.55 -8.91
N ILE A 208 1.82 5.36 -9.24
CA ILE A 208 2.88 5.16 -10.23
C ILE A 208 2.32 5.00 -11.66
N ILE A 209 1.09 4.48 -11.82
CA ILE A 209 0.52 4.11 -13.13
C ILE A 209 0.45 5.25 -14.14
N TYR A 210 0.19 6.47 -13.66
CA TYR A 210 0.16 7.67 -14.47
C TYR A 210 0.72 8.84 -13.65
N PRO A 211 1.95 9.30 -13.91
CA PRO A 211 2.52 10.45 -13.22
C PRO A 211 1.80 11.74 -13.61
N SER A 212 1.13 12.38 -12.64
CA SER A 212 0.46 13.67 -12.83
C SER A 212 0.34 14.43 -11.51
N ILE A 213 -0.04 15.71 -11.55
CA ILE A 213 -0.33 16.47 -10.34
C ILE A 213 -1.45 15.81 -9.52
N LEU A 214 -2.50 15.28 -10.16
CA LEU A 214 -3.60 14.66 -9.43
C LEU A 214 -3.20 13.34 -8.78
N ASN A 215 -2.35 12.53 -9.43
CA ASN A 215 -1.82 11.31 -8.83
C ASN A 215 -0.68 11.56 -7.82
N SER A 216 -0.04 12.73 -7.85
CA SER A 216 1.03 13.10 -6.90
C SER A 216 0.59 13.02 -5.43
N VAL A 217 -0.69 13.25 -5.14
CA VAL A 217 -1.26 13.12 -3.79
C VAL A 217 -1.22 11.68 -3.28
N TYR A 218 -1.53 10.69 -4.13
CA TYR A 218 -1.39 9.27 -3.77
C TYR A 218 0.08 8.88 -3.62
N PHE A 219 0.94 9.41 -4.49
CA PHE A 219 2.38 9.17 -4.46
C PHE A 219 3.04 9.70 -3.18
N LEU A 220 2.75 10.95 -2.80
CA LEU A 220 3.21 11.54 -1.54
C LEU A 220 2.66 10.76 -0.34
N PHE A 221 1.40 10.33 -0.37
CA PHE A 221 0.82 9.50 0.70
C PHE A 221 1.50 8.13 0.82
N PHE A 222 1.80 7.48 -0.31
CA PHE A 222 2.57 6.23 -0.38
C PHE A 222 3.97 6.39 0.24
N LEU A 223 4.74 7.40 -0.19
CA LEU A 223 6.07 7.69 0.36
C LEU A 223 5.99 8.03 1.86
N THR A 224 4.98 8.79 2.27
CA THR A 224 4.73 9.16 3.67
C THR A 224 4.45 7.93 4.52
N ILE A 225 3.60 7.00 4.08
CA ILE A 225 3.38 5.73 4.79
C ILE A 225 4.66 4.88 4.83
N ALA A 226 5.36 4.74 3.70
CA ALA A 226 6.55 3.89 3.60
C ALA A 226 7.69 4.37 4.51
N THR A 227 7.97 5.67 4.48
CA THR A 227 8.99 6.31 5.35
C THR A 227 8.60 6.22 6.83
N LEU A 228 7.33 6.45 7.19
CA LEU A 228 6.92 6.42 8.59
C LEU A 228 6.81 4.98 9.14
N TRP A 229 6.51 4.00 8.29
CA TRP A 229 6.65 2.57 8.57
C TRP A 229 8.11 2.18 8.80
N ALA A 230 9.04 2.71 7.99
CA ALA A 230 10.48 2.52 8.17
C ALA A 230 10.95 3.12 9.50
N CYS A 231 10.55 4.35 9.80
CA CYS A 231 10.76 5.01 11.09
C CYS A 231 10.02 4.35 12.28
N SER A 232 9.25 3.28 12.05
CA SER A 232 8.50 2.55 13.08
C SER A 232 7.60 3.44 13.95
N ILE A 233 7.06 4.49 13.33
CA ILE A 233 6.10 5.43 13.93
C ILE A 233 4.69 4.81 13.81
N LYS A 234 3.96 4.79 14.94
CA LYS A 234 2.62 4.18 14.99
C LYS A 234 1.55 5.23 14.69
N PHE A 235 0.76 5.00 13.64
CA PHE A 235 -0.44 5.79 13.39
C PHE A 235 -1.60 5.24 14.22
N GLY A 236 -1.96 5.97 15.27
CA GLY A 236 -3.23 5.78 15.97
C GLY A 236 -4.39 6.36 15.16
N LYS A 237 -5.34 7.01 15.85
CA LYS A 237 -6.54 7.63 15.25
C LYS A 237 -6.25 8.57 14.06
N LYS A 238 -5.06 9.18 13.98
CA LYS A 238 -4.63 10.03 12.85
C LYS A 238 -4.67 9.30 11.49
N TYR A 239 -4.36 7.99 11.43
CA TYR A 239 -4.43 7.21 10.19
C TYR A 239 -5.81 7.29 9.54
N MET A 240 -6.85 7.26 10.37
CA MET A 240 -8.23 7.24 9.92
C MET A 240 -8.66 8.56 9.31
N ILE A 241 -8.22 9.68 9.89
CA ILE A 241 -8.48 11.00 9.33
C ILE A 241 -7.82 11.10 7.96
N PHE A 242 -6.52 10.77 7.84
CA PHE A 242 -5.82 10.80 6.55
C PHE A 242 -6.45 9.86 5.51
N ARG A 243 -6.85 8.64 5.89
CA ARG A 243 -7.51 7.69 4.98
C ARG A 243 -8.89 8.20 4.51
N SER A 244 -9.67 8.82 5.39
CA SER A 244 -10.97 9.41 5.05
C SER A 244 -10.81 10.65 4.16
N LEU A 245 -9.79 11.48 4.39
CA LEU A 245 -9.44 12.59 3.51
C LEU A 245 -9.02 12.09 2.11
N LEU A 246 -8.27 10.99 2.04
CA LEU A 246 -7.84 10.42 0.77
C LEU A 246 -8.98 9.72 0.01
N LEU A 247 -9.96 9.14 0.72
CA LEU A 247 -11.22 8.66 0.14
C LEU A 247 -12.01 9.81 -0.50
N LEU A 248 -12.14 10.95 0.20
CA LEU A 248 -12.76 12.16 -0.34
C LEU A 248 -12.01 12.66 -1.58
N TYR A 249 -10.69 12.75 -1.50
CA TYR A 249 -9.85 13.17 -2.62
C TYR A 249 -9.99 12.25 -3.83
N ALA A 250 -10.01 10.93 -3.65
CA ALA A 250 -10.25 9.97 -4.73
C ALA A 250 -11.66 10.11 -5.35
N GLY A 251 -12.69 10.41 -4.56
CA GLY A 251 -14.01 10.73 -5.09
C GLY A 251 -14.01 12.01 -5.94
N VAL A 252 -13.37 13.09 -5.46
CA VAL A 252 -13.25 14.35 -6.20
C VAL A 252 -12.43 14.17 -7.48
N HIS A 253 -11.33 13.43 -7.44
CA HIS A 253 -10.50 13.14 -8.60
C HIS A 253 -11.27 12.35 -9.68
N LEU A 254 -12.00 11.29 -9.30
CA LEU A 254 -12.86 10.54 -10.22
C LEU A 254 -13.98 11.41 -10.80
N PHE A 255 -14.59 12.27 -9.99
CA PHE A 255 -15.62 13.19 -10.44
C PHE A 255 -15.10 14.20 -11.47
N LEU A 256 -13.94 14.82 -11.21
CA LEU A 256 -13.29 15.74 -12.15
C LEU A 256 -12.88 15.03 -13.45
N TYR A 257 -12.32 13.83 -13.36
CA TYR A 257 -11.96 13.03 -14.53
C TYR A 257 -13.20 12.66 -15.37
N TYR A 258 -14.33 12.37 -14.71
CA TYR A 258 -15.61 12.09 -15.38
C TYR A 258 -16.20 13.33 -16.06
N LEU A 259 -16.17 14.50 -15.41
CA LEU A 259 -16.59 15.76 -16.02
C LEU A 259 -15.79 16.07 -17.30
N TYR A 260 -14.48 15.81 -17.30
CA TYR A 260 -13.62 16.02 -18.47
C TYR A 260 -13.97 15.11 -19.68
N GLN A 261 -14.69 13.99 -19.49
CA GLN A 261 -15.13 13.15 -20.61
C GLN A 261 -16.30 13.76 -21.41
N PHE A 262 -16.90 14.86 -20.96
CA PHE A 262 -17.94 15.58 -21.71
C PHE A 262 -17.32 16.58 -22.68
N GLY A 263 -17.80 16.59 -23.93
CA GLY A 263 -17.31 17.47 -24.99
C GLY A 263 -17.24 18.96 -24.59
N PHE A 264 -18.22 19.45 -23.83
CA PHE A 264 -18.23 20.82 -23.29
C PHE A 264 -16.95 21.18 -22.50
N PHE A 265 -16.42 20.27 -21.68
CA PHE A 265 -15.18 20.52 -20.94
C PHE A 265 -13.93 20.34 -21.81
N GLN A 266 -14.00 19.51 -22.86
CA GLN A 266 -12.93 19.35 -23.85
C GLN A 266 -12.83 20.55 -24.81
N GLU A 267 -13.92 21.30 -25.03
CA GLU A 267 -13.90 22.58 -25.75
C GLU A 267 -13.22 23.69 -24.94
N ILE A 268 -13.47 23.75 -23.62
CA ILE A 268 -12.82 24.72 -22.70
C ILE A 268 -11.33 24.38 -22.47
N PHE A 269 -11.02 23.10 -22.31
CA PHE A 269 -9.67 22.59 -22.10
C PHE A 269 -9.30 21.61 -23.22
N PRO A 270 -8.81 22.11 -24.37
CA PRO A 270 -8.48 21.25 -25.50
C PRO A 270 -7.38 20.24 -25.18
N GLN A 271 -7.45 19.11 -25.87
CA GLN A 271 -6.52 17.99 -25.74
C GLN A 271 -5.07 18.42 -26.03
N ASN A 272 -4.10 17.75 -25.42
CA ASN A 272 -2.65 17.97 -25.59
C ASN A 272 -2.14 19.36 -25.14
N THR A 273 -2.90 20.10 -24.31
CA THR A 273 -2.38 21.30 -23.65
C THR A 273 -1.49 20.94 -22.46
N VAL A 274 -0.59 21.86 -22.09
CA VAL A 274 0.24 21.75 -20.88
C VAL A 274 -0.62 21.42 -19.65
N TRP A 275 -1.77 22.08 -19.50
CA TRP A 275 -2.68 21.87 -18.37
C TRP A 275 -3.30 20.48 -18.36
N THR A 276 -3.88 20.00 -19.47
CA THR A 276 -4.48 18.65 -19.53
C THR A 276 -3.45 17.56 -19.28
N ASN A 277 -2.22 17.76 -19.76
CA ASN A 277 -1.14 16.78 -19.62
C ASN A 277 -0.57 16.73 -18.20
N ILE A 278 -0.42 17.89 -17.54
CA ILE A 278 0.11 17.98 -16.17
C ILE A 278 -0.93 17.52 -15.13
N THR A 279 -2.23 17.79 -15.33
CA THR A 279 -3.29 17.24 -14.45
C THR A 279 -3.47 15.74 -14.68
N GLY A 280 -3.23 15.24 -15.89
CA GLY A 280 -3.48 13.87 -16.31
C GLY A 280 -4.91 13.65 -16.81
N PHE A 281 -5.56 14.70 -17.30
CA PHE A 281 -6.87 14.61 -17.96
C PHE A 281 -6.71 14.14 -19.40
N THR A 282 -6.87 12.83 -19.59
CA THR A 282 -6.93 12.17 -20.89
C THR A 282 -8.38 12.07 -21.35
N ALA A 283 -8.65 12.47 -22.60
CA ALA A 283 -9.94 12.28 -23.23
C ALA A 283 -9.97 10.84 -23.75
N LEU A 284 -10.71 9.96 -23.07
CA LEU A 284 -10.89 8.57 -23.52
C LEU A 284 -12.00 8.47 -24.55
N VAL A 285 -12.99 9.34 -24.42
CA VAL A 285 -14.20 9.36 -25.24
C VAL A 285 -14.29 10.70 -25.96
N THR A 286 -14.46 10.61 -27.28
CA THR A 286 -14.64 11.75 -28.18
C THR A 286 -15.91 11.56 -29.00
N SER A 287 -16.69 12.63 -29.17
CA SER A 287 -17.92 12.64 -29.97
C SER A 287 -17.77 13.55 -31.18
N ASN A 288 -17.81 12.99 -32.39
CA ASN A 288 -17.82 13.76 -33.63
C ASN A 288 -19.24 14.17 -34.03
N CYS A 289 -19.40 15.38 -34.56
CA CYS A 289 -20.69 15.92 -34.99
C CYS A 289 -21.34 15.17 -36.19
N SER A 290 -20.55 14.42 -36.97
CA SER A 290 -21.01 13.73 -38.18
C SER A 290 -21.42 12.28 -37.95
N THR A 291 -20.63 11.49 -37.19
CA THR A 291 -20.99 10.11 -36.82
C THR A 291 -21.74 10.01 -35.50
N ASN A 292 -21.79 11.08 -34.70
CA ASN A 292 -22.60 11.26 -33.48
C ASN A 292 -22.42 10.25 -32.34
N GLU A 293 -21.58 9.23 -32.50
CA GLU A 293 -21.29 8.25 -31.47
C GLU A 293 -20.13 8.68 -30.55
N PRO A 294 -20.23 8.45 -29.23
CA PRO A 294 -19.08 8.51 -28.33
C PRO A 294 -18.18 7.30 -28.61
N HIS A 295 -17.11 7.54 -29.36
CA HIS A 295 -16.09 6.55 -29.71
C HIS A 295 -14.99 6.52 -28.65
N LEU A 296 -14.52 5.31 -28.31
CA LEU A 296 -13.34 5.14 -27.48
C LEU A 296 -12.09 5.36 -28.35
N GLN A 297 -11.22 6.27 -27.92
CA GLN A 297 -10.06 6.70 -28.69
C GLN A 297 -8.92 5.66 -28.66
N HIS A 298 -8.98 4.65 -29.54
CA HIS A 298 -8.14 3.43 -29.49
C HIS A 298 -6.61 3.62 -29.58
N HIS A 299 -6.10 4.80 -29.95
CA HIS A 299 -4.66 5.04 -30.15
C HIS A 299 -3.93 5.57 -28.90
N LEU A 300 -4.59 5.59 -27.74
CA LEU A 300 -3.98 5.95 -26.47
C LEU A 300 -3.18 4.77 -25.86
N PRO A 301 -2.08 5.03 -25.11
CA PRO A 301 -1.35 3.98 -24.41
C PRO A 301 -2.21 3.38 -23.28
N TRP A 302 -1.96 2.11 -22.94
CA TRP A 302 -2.77 1.32 -22.00
C TRP A 302 -2.91 1.97 -20.60
N SER A 303 -1.90 2.73 -20.20
CA SER A 303 -1.85 3.53 -18.97
C SER A 303 -3.01 4.51 -18.84
N ASP A 304 -3.39 5.14 -19.95
CA ASP A 304 -4.31 6.28 -19.96
C ASP A 304 -5.74 5.80 -19.65
N TYR A 305 -6.10 4.57 -20.08
CA TYR A 305 -7.34 3.90 -19.68
C TYR A 305 -7.26 3.29 -18.28
N THR A 306 -6.08 2.79 -17.88
CA THR A 306 -5.95 2.04 -16.63
C THR A 306 -5.89 2.97 -15.40
N ASN A 307 -5.46 4.22 -15.56
CA ASN A 307 -5.44 5.24 -14.50
C ASN A 307 -6.80 5.43 -13.79
N PRO A 308 -7.91 5.84 -14.48
CA PRO A 308 -9.20 5.99 -13.82
C PRO A 308 -9.72 4.69 -13.20
N ALA A 309 -9.45 3.53 -13.82
CA ALA A 309 -9.80 2.22 -13.25
C ALA A 309 -9.03 1.92 -11.96
N ALA A 310 -7.75 2.26 -11.88
CA ALA A 310 -6.92 2.10 -10.68
C ALA A 310 -7.39 3.01 -9.54
N VAL A 311 -7.72 4.27 -9.83
CA VAL A 311 -8.27 5.22 -8.83
C VAL A 311 -9.66 4.77 -8.36
N LEU A 312 -10.51 4.23 -9.25
CA LEU A 312 -11.81 3.66 -8.91
C LEU A 312 -11.69 2.44 -7.99
N LEU A 313 -10.75 1.54 -8.27
CA LEU A 313 -10.46 0.38 -7.41
C LEU A 313 -9.96 0.86 -6.04
N LEU A 314 -9.05 1.83 -5.99
CA LEU A 314 -8.57 2.46 -4.76
C LEU A 314 -9.70 3.09 -3.94
N TYR A 315 -10.61 3.80 -4.60
CA TYR A 315 -11.79 4.42 -4.00
C TYR A 315 -12.69 3.37 -3.32
N PHE A 316 -13.08 2.30 -4.04
CA PHE A 316 -13.89 1.22 -3.46
C PHE A 316 -13.16 0.45 -2.36
N TYR A 317 -11.83 0.29 -2.46
CA TYR A 317 -11.04 -0.34 -1.42
C TYR A 317 -11.05 0.48 -0.12
N PHE A 318 -10.81 1.79 -0.20
CA PHE A 318 -10.91 2.68 0.96
C PHE A 318 -12.32 2.70 1.55
N ALA A 319 -13.35 2.78 0.69
CA ALA A 319 -14.75 2.71 1.08
C ALA A 319 -15.05 1.46 1.92
N PHE A 320 -14.68 0.28 1.41
CA PHE A 320 -14.83 -0.99 2.11
C PHE A 320 -14.12 -0.98 3.48
N GLU A 321 -12.86 -0.54 3.52
CA GLU A 321 -12.09 -0.46 4.76
C GLU A 321 -12.63 0.56 5.78
N THR A 322 -13.32 1.61 5.34
CA THR A 322 -14.02 2.57 6.22
C THR A 322 -15.38 2.06 6.71
N SER A 323 -16.06 1.22 5.92
CA SER A 323 -17.35 0.62 6.30
C SER A 323 -17.23 -0.54 7.28
N LEU A 324 -16.06 -1.20 7.35
CA LEU A 324 -15.80 -2.26 8.32
C LEU A 324 -15.81 -1.71 9.77
N PRO A 325 -16.50 -2.37 10.72
CA PRO A 325 -16.48 -1.99 12.13
C PRO A 325 -15.05 -1.86 12.67
N GLY A 326 -14.77 -0.71 13.30
CA GLY A 326 -13.43 -0.22 13.59
C GLY A 326 -12.66 -0.99 14.65
N ASP A 327 -12.12 -2.15 14.30
CA ASP A 327 -11.27 -2.99 15.16
C ASP A 327 -9.80 -2.49 15.13
N TYR A 328 -9.63 -1.20 15.48
CA TYR A 328 -8.38 -0.45 15.49
C TYR A 328 -7.38 -0.99 16.53
N PRO A 329 -6.07 -0.68 16.40
CA PRO A 329 -5.06 -1.11 17.36
C PRO A 329 -5.13 -0.33 18.68
N SER A 330 -6.20 -0.53 19.45
CA SER A 330 -6.10 -0.51 20.91
C SER A 330 -5.35 -1.78 21.33
N SER A 331 -4.19 -1.60 21.97
CA SER A 331 -3.60 -2.55 22.93
C SER A 331 -3.77 -4.05 22.65
N SER A 332 -2.68 -4.72 22.23
CA SER A 332 -2.36 -5.99 22.90
C SER A 332 -2.39 -5.71 24.41
N PRO A 333 -2.95 -6.59 25.26
CA PRO A 333 -3.05 -6.29 26.68
C PRO A 333 -1.65 -6.01 27.24
N ASP A 334 -1.40 -4.75 27.58
CA ASP A 334 -0.43 -4.47 28.63
C ASP A 334 -0.95 -5.23 29.84
N ILE A 335 -0.14 -6.15 30.35
CA ILE A 335 -0.36 -6.71 31.69
C ILE A 335 -0.14 -5.52 32.61
N GLN A 336 -1.24 -4.81 32.88
CA GLN A 336 -1.29 -3.70 33.81
C GLN A 336 -1.13 -4.31 35.19
N GLU A 337 0.13 -4.57 35.54
CA GLU A 337 0.56 -4.98 36.85
C GLU A 337 -0.06 -4.00 37.84
N ARG A 338 -1.03 -4.51 38.61
CA ARG A 338 -1.83 -3.72 39.54
C ARG A 338 -0.90 -3.31 40.68
N ARG A 339 -0.17 -2.21 40.46
CA ARG A 339 0.63 -1.55 41.49
C ARG A 339 -0.35 -1.05 42.55
N VAL A 340 -0.46 -1.81 43.62
CA VAL A 340 -1.20 -1.43 44.82
C VAL A 340 -0.64 -0.09 45.30
N PRO A 341 -1.47 0.92 45.61
CA PRO A 341 -0.99 2.15 46.19
C PRO A 341 -0.60 1.88 47.64
N THR A 342 0.70 1.77 47.92
CA THR A 342 1.22 1.82 49.28
C THR A 342 1.13 3.28 49.75
N THR A 343 0.06 3.61 50.48
CA THR A 343 -0.08 4.91 51.14
C THR A 343 1.06 5.07 52.16
N ALA A 344 1.91 6.08 51.95
CA ALA A 344 2.89 6.47 52.95
C ALA A 344 2.21 7.25 54.08
N THR A 345 2.52 6.91 55.34
CA THR A 345 2.20 7.77 56.47
C THR A 345 3.27 7.70 57.55
N THR A 346 3.69 8.89 57.98
CA THR A 346 4.26 9.25 59.30
C THR A 346 5.64 8.73 59.73
N THR A 347 6.63 9.58 59.48
CA THR A 347 7.71 10.02 60.40
C THR A 347 7.42 9.86 61.91
N THR A 348 8.44 9.51 62.72
CA THR A 348 8.91 10.23 63.95
C THR A 348 10.12 9.48 64.57
N MET A 349 10.90 10.15 65.42
CA MET A 349 12.25 9.78 65.89
C MET A 349 12.29 8.97 67.22
N ALA A 350 13.52 8.52 67.53
CA ALA A 350 14.14 8.33 68.87
C ALA A 350 14.16 6.93 69.54
N GLY A 351 15.32 6.61 70.15
CA GLY A 351 15.43 5.90 71.43
C GLY A 351 15.94 4.43 71.45
N GLU A 352 17.16 4.23 71.97
CA GLU A 352 17.58 3.15 72.94
C GLU A 352 17.41 1.63 72.59
N ILE A 353 17.97 0.64 73.33
CA ILE A 353 19.36 0.35 73.80
C ILE A 353 19.44 -1.16 74.24
N VAL A 354 20.62 -1.82 74.12
CA VAL A 354 21.09 -3.06 74.86
C VAL A 354 20.62 -4.52 74.54
N ASP A 355 21.61 -5.44 74.53
CA ASP A 355 21.71 -6.94 74.73
C ASP A 355 20.64 -7.95 74.25
N GLY A 356 20.91 -9.25 74.04
CA GLY A 356 22.14 -10.10 74.10
C GLY A 356 21.78 -11.60 74.34
N GLY A 357 22.66 -12.57 73.99
CA GLY A 357 22.57 -13.96 74.52
C GLY A 357 22.47 -15.17 73.54
N HIS A 358 22.61 -16.37 74.11
CA HIS A 358 22.66 -17.74 73.51
C HIS A 358 21.52 -18.64 74.10
N SER A 359 21.23 -19.90 73.74
CA SER A 359 21.93 -20.92 72.92
C SER A 359 20.98 -22.06 72.42
N ASP A 360 21.51 -22.90 71.52
CA ASP A 360 21.36 -24.38 71.35
C ASP A 360 20.02 -25.18 71.21
N GLU A 361 20.09 -26.13 70.24
CA GLU A 361 19.54 -27.51 70.10
C GLU A 361 18.03 -27.92 70.24
N LEU A 362 17.42 -28.43 69.14
CA LEU A 362 17.03 -29.87 68.92
C LEU A 362 16.29 -30.09 67.54
N PRO A 363 16.24 -31.31 66.95
CA PRO A 363 15.50 -31.66 65.71
C PRO A 363 14.29 -32.61 65.98
N PRO A 364 13.70 -33.35 65.01
CA PRO A 364 13.27 -33.04 63.63
C PRO A 364 11.75 -33.30 63.40
N SER A 365 11.13 -32.75 62.34
CA SER A 365 9.95 -33.41 61.73
C SER A 365 9.58 -32.98 60.30
N ARG A 366 8.93 -33.89 59.56
CA ARG A 366 8.57 -33.74 58.14
C ARG A 366 7.17 -33.14 57.93
N GLY A 367 7.07 -32.18 57.01
CA GLY A 367 5.87 -32.01 56.17
C GLY A 367 5.46 -30.56 55.88
N PRO A 368 4.67 -30.33 54.81
CA PRO A 368 4.60 -31.05 53.54
C PRO A 368 5.47 -30.36 52.47
N GLN A 369 5.96 -31.10 51.47
CA GLN A 369 6.52 -30.47 50.27
C GLN A 369 5.41 -29.66 49.58
N ARG A 370 5.56 -28.34 49.59
CA ARG A 370 4.69 -27.47 48.78
C ARG A 370 5.09 -27.65 47.32
N TYR A 371 4.38 -28.54 46.63
CA TYR A 371 4.52 -28.72 45.18
C TYR A 371 4.41 -27.35 44.51
N ARG A 372 5.55 -26.78 44.11
CA ARG A 372 5.55 -25.54 43.35
C ARG A 372 5.12 -25.91 41.94
N LEU A 373 3.80 -25.98 41.74
CA LEU A 373 3.17 -26.23 40.46
C LEU A 373 3.64 -25.12 39.52
N SER A 374 4.71 -25.41 38.79
CA SER A 374 5.21 -24.55 37.75
C SER A 374 4.16 -24.57 36.65
N HIS A 375 3.23 -23.61 36.70
CA HIS A 375 2.57 -23.07 35.52
C HIS A 375 3.62 -22.36 34.65
N THR A 376 4.56 -23.16 34.17
CA THR A 376 5.12 -23.00 32.85
C THR A 376 3.91 -22.90 31.94
N TRP A 377 3.64 -21.70 31.43
CA TRP A 377 2.80 -21.56 30.26
C TRP A 377 3.58 -22.17 29.11
N THR A 378 3.53 -23.50 29.02
CA THR A 378 3.74 -24.19 27.77
C THR A 378 2.80 -23.50 26.81
N ILE A 379 3.38 -22.75 25.87
CA ILE A 379 2.64 -22.31 24.71
C ILE A 379 2.24 -23.61 24.05
N GLU A 380 0.98 -24.01 24.27
CA GLU A 380 0.39 -25.18 23.67
C GLU A 380 0.48 -24.94 22.16
N ARG A 381 1.50 -25.56 21.57
CA ARG A 381 1.74 -25.55 20.14
C ARG A 381 0.63 -26.41 19.58
N THR A 382 -0.53 -25.78 19.39
CA THR A 382 -1.55 -26.32 18.51
C THR A 382 -0.89 -26.39 17.14
N ASP A 383 -0.37 -27.58 16.81
CA ASP A 383 0.03 -27.96 15.47
C ASP A 383 -1.26 -28.06 14.64
N ASP A 384 -1.87 -26.90 14.39
CA ASP A 384 -2.93 -26.73 13.40
C ASP A 384 -2.26 -26.95 12.04
N GLN A 385 -2.20 -28.23 11.62
CA GLN A 385 -1.53 -28.77 10.42
C GLN A 385 -2.15 -28.29 9.09
N THR A 386 -2.46 -27.00 8.98
CA THR A 386 -2.80 -26.36 7.72
C THR A 386 -1.51 -25.98 6.99
N TRP A 387 -1.41 -26.35 5.71
CA TRP A 387 -0.30 -25.92 4.84
C TRP A 387 -0.13 -24.39 4.85
N GLN A 388 -1.23 -23.66 4.95
CA GLN A 388 -1.26 -22.20 5.10
C GLN A 388 -0.46 -21.71 6.32
N GLY A 389 -0.61 -22.33 7.49
CA GLY A 389 0.15 -21.98 8.70
C GLY A 389 1.66 -22.18 8.54
N LYS A 390 2.06 -23.29 7.91
CA LYS A 390 3.48 -23.58 7.59
C LYS A 390 4.06 -22.55 6.62
N ILE A 391 3.33 -22.21 5.54
CA ILE A 391 3.73 -21.20 4.54
C ILE A 391 3.87 -19.82 5.20
N VAL A 392 2.90 -19.38 6.00
CA VAL A 392 2.97 -18.09 6.71
C VAL A 392 4.16 -18.05 7.68
N HIS A 393 4.42 -19.13 8.42
CA HIS A 393 5.59 -19.19 9.30
C HIS A 393 6.93 -19.17 8.54
N LEU A 394 6.99 -19.80 7.36
CA LEU A 394 8.15 -19.76 6.47
C LEU A 394 8.36 -18.36 5.89
N ILE A 395 7.32 -17.70 5.40
CA ILE A 395 7.37 -16.31 4.90
C ILE A 395 7.83 -15.35 6.02
N ILE A 396 7.24 -15.43 7.22
CA ILE A 396 7.66 -14.60 8.36
C ILE A 396 9.13 -14.89 8.74
N SER A 397 9.56 -16.14 8.66
CA SER A 397 10.95 -16.53 8.94
C SER A 397 11.92 -15.97 7.90
N ALA A 398 11.56 -16.02 6.61
CA ALA A 398 12.31 -15.46 5.50
C ALA A 398 12.39 -13.93 5.58
N LEU A 399 11.27 -13.24 5.83
CA LEU A 399 11.23 -11.79 6.05
C LEU A 399 12.13 -11.35 7.21
N ARG A 400 12.19 -12.13 8.31
CA ARG A 400 13.14 -11.87 9.41
C ARG A 400 14.61 -12.09 9.00
N VAL A 401 14.90 -12.99 8.06
CA VAL A 401 16.26 -13.18 7.52
C VAL A 401 16.62 -12.03 6.58
N LEU A 402 15.72 -11.65 5.69
CA LEU A 402 15.86 -10.50 4.78
C LEU A 402 16.07 -9.20 5.57
N GLN A 403 15.27 -8.95 6.61
CA GLN A 403 15.46 -7.82 7.52
C GLN A 403 16.80 -7.89 8.28
N LYS A 404 17.31 -9.08 8.63
CA LYS A 404 18.63 -9.21 9.26
C LYS A 404 19.78 -8.90 8.31
N GLN A 405 19.67 -9.30 7.05
CA GLN A 405 20.67 -9.07 5.98
C GLN A 405 20.39 -7.81 5.16
N SER A 406 19.50 -6.92 5.61
CA SER A 406 19.04 -5.78 4.82
C SER A 406 20.18 -4.84 4.40
N TYR A 407 21.24 -4.73 5.21
CA TYR A 407 22.44 -3.95 4.87
C TYR A 407 23.11 -4.40 3.55
N LEU A 408 23.26 -5.71 3.33
CA LEU A 408 23.87 -6.25 2.10
C LEU A 408 22.97 -6.00 0.89
N LEU A 409 21.66 -6.19 1.09
CA LEU A 409 20.66 -6.01 0.05
C LEU A 409 20.48 -4.53 -0.34
N SER A 410 20.61 -3.62 0.63
CA SER A 410 20.67 -2.17 0.42
C SER A 410 21.92 -1.78 -0.36
N LEU A 411 23.09 -2.34 -0.04
CA LEU A 411 24.33 -2.07 -0.80
C LEU A 411 24.23 -2.56 -2.24
N ILE A 412 23.70 -3.77 -2.47
CA ILE A 412 23.44 -4.29 -3.81
C ILE A 412 22.43 -3.40 -4.55
N ALA A 413 21.37 -2.92 -3.88
CA ALA A 413 20.38 -2.02 -4.48
C ALA A 413 20.96 -0.63 -4.83
N MET A 414 21.87 -0.07 -4.02
CA MET A 414 22.57 1.18 -4.35
C MET A 414 23.44 1.02 -5.60
N LEU A 415 24.21 -0.07 -5.68
CA LEU A 415 25.02 -0.41 -6.86
C LEU A 415 24.13 -0.62 -8.10
N ALA A 416 23.09 -1.46 -7.98
CA ALA A 416 22.18 -1.77 -9.08
C ALA A 416 21.44 -0.53 -9.61
N TRP A 417 20.95 0.35 -8.72
CA TRP A 417 20.35 1.64 -9.12
C TRP A 417 21.37 2.50 -9.89
N SER A 418 22.60 2.61 -9.40
CA SER A 418 23.63 3.43 -10.07
C SER A 418 23.99 2.95 -11.48
N ILE A 419 23.98 1.64 -11.72
CA ILE A 419 24.31 1.02 -13.01
C ILE A 419 23.10 1.02 -13.96
N THR A 420 21.90 0.75 -13.46
CA THR A 420 20.67 0.71 -14.30
C THR A 420 20.22 2.10 -14.75
N TYR A 421 20.43 3.11 -13.91
CA TYR A 421 20.12 4.50 -14.20
C TYR A 421 21.39 5.33 -14.13
N HIS A 422 22.21 5.27 -15.18
CA HIS A 422 23.46 6.03 -15.26
C HIS A 422 23.19 7.54 -15.22
N SER A 423 23.75 8.24 -14.22
CA SER A 423 23.61 9.69 -14.08
C SER A 423 24.55 10.26 -13.03
N LEU A 424 24.79 11.58 -13.06
CA LEU A 424 25.59 12.24 -12.02
C LEU A 424 24.92 12.13 -10.63
N LEU A 425 23.59 12.14 -10.56
CA LEU A 425 22.86 11.96 -9.30
C LEU A 425 23.01 10.55 -8.71
N THR A 426 23.08 9.52 -9.55
CA THR A 426 23.21 8.13 -9.10
C THR A 426 24.66 7.70 -8.87
N LEU A 427 25.66 8.44 -9.37
CA LEU A 427 27.06 8.35 -8.94
C LEU A 427 27.20 8.48 -7.41
N VAL A 428 26.37 9.31 -6.76
CA VAL A 428 26.36 9.46 -5.30
C VAL A 428 26.02 8.13 -4.58
N PHE A 429 25.16 7.30 -5.16
CA PHE A 429 24.89 5.96 -4.63
C PHE A 429 26.07 5.00 -4.82
N LEU A 430 26.76 5.05 -5.96
CA LEU A 430 27.98 4.27 -6.20
C LEU A 430 29.05 4.65 -5.16
N LEU A 431 29.31 5.94 -4.98
CA LEU A 431 30.28 6.45 -3.99
C LEU A 431 29.93 6.02 -2.56
N TRP A 432 28.67 6.13 -2.14
CA TRP A 432 28.25 5.64 -0.82
C TRP A 432 28.41 4.12 -0.68
N ALA A 433 28.07 3.34 -1.70
CA ALA A 433 28.23 1.89 -1.66
C ALA A 433 29.72 1.49 -1.54
N CYS A 434 30.59 2.06 -2.37
CA CYS A 434 32.04 1.87 -2.33
C CYS A 434 32.62 2.26 -0.96
N PHE A 435 32.22 3.42 -0.41
CA PHE A 435 32.65 3.88 0.91
C PHE A 435 32.23 2.93 2.04
N ILE A 436 30.97 2.49 2.06
CA ILE A 436 30.47 1.56 3.10
C ILE A 436 31.14 0.19 3.01
N TRP A 437 31.48 -0.28 1.80
CA TRP A 437 32.22 -1.53 1.59
C TRP A 437 33.68 -1.45 2.08
N MET A 438 34.32 -0.28 1.97
CA MET A 438 35.69 -0.05 2.43
C MET A 438 35.79 0.00 3.97
N LEU A 439 34.72 0.41 4.67
CA LEU A 439 34.77 0.64 6.11
C LEU A 439 34.78 -0.67 6.94
N PRO A 440 35.64 -0.76 7.97
CA PRO A 440 35.58 -1.86 8.93
C PRO A 440 34.23 -1.84 9.67
N ARG A 441 33.62 -3.02 9.81
CA ARG A 441 32.24 -3.20 10.32
C ARG A 441 31.18 -2.52 9.42
N SER A 442 31.28 -2.68 8.10
CA SER A 442 30.35 -2.18 7.07
C SER A 442 28.86 -2.21 7.47
N ARG A 443 28.37 -3.30 8.08
CA ARG A 443 26.99 -3.40 8.61
C ARG A 443 26.59 -2.26 9.56
N LEU A 444 27.49 -1.83 10.47
CA LEU A 444 27.22 -0.74 11.41
C LEU A 444 27.12 0.60 10.68
N TRP A 445 28.03 0.85 9.73
CA TRP A 445 28.06 2.08 8.94
C TRP A 445 26.89 2.18 7.97
N CYS A 446 26.51 1.09 7.30
CA CYS A 446 25.30 1.01 6.49
C CYS A 446 24.05 1.37 7.29
N LEU A 447 23.90 0.81 8.50
CA LEU A 447 22.77 1.15 9.38
C LEU A 447 22.80 2.62 9.80
N ARG A 448 23.96 3.18 10.18
CA ARG A 448 24.11 4.60 10.55
C ARG A 448 23.83 5.56 9.39
N LEU A 449 24.20 5.19 8.16
CA LEU A 449 23.97 6.02 6.97
C LEU A 449 22.58 5.85 6.37
N SER A 450 21.80 4.85 6.83
CA SER A 450 20.45 4.56 6.32
C SER A 450 19.47 5.74 6.24
N PRO A 451 19.35 6.66 7.22
CA PRO A 451 18.47 7.82 7.05
C PRO A 451 18.89 8.72 5.89
N PHE A 452 20.20 8.93 5.67
CA PHE A 452 20.70 9.83 4.64
C PHE A 452 20.47 9.28 3.22
N PHE A 453 20.87 8.03 2.96
CA PHE A 453 20.64 7.45 1.63
C PHE A 453 19.16 7.14 1.35
N THR A 454 18.35 6.86 2.39
CA THR A 454 16.90 6.73 2.22
C THR A 454 16.26 8.07 1.85
N PHE A 455 16.64 9.15 2.53
CA PHE A 455 16.16 10.51 2.20
C PHE A 455 16.56 10.92 0.77
N TYR A 456 17.82 10.69 0.40
CA TYR A 456 18.31 10.94 -0.96
C TYR A 456 17.54 10.10 -2.01
N GLY A 457 17.34 8.81 -1.76
CA GLY A 457 16.54 7.95 -2.64
C GLY A 457 15.08 8.35 -2.76
N THR A 458 14.44 8.82 -1.68
CA THR A 458 13.09 9.42 -1.77
C THR A 458 13.10 10.70 -2.60
N ALA A 459 14.11 11.56 -2.47
CA ALA A 459 14.22 12.79 -3.26
C ALA A 459 14.43 12.50 -4.76
N LEU A 460 15.29 11.54 -5.11
CA LEU A 460 15.48 11.11 -6.51
C LEU A 460 14.22 10.45 -7.09
N LEU A 461 13.45 9.70 -6.30
CA LEU A 461 12.19 9.12 -6.76
C LEU A 461 11.11 10.19 -6.97
N ILE A 462 11.06 11.23 -6.13
CA ILE A 462 10.20 12.41 -6.34
C ILE A 462 10.63 13.19 -7.58
N LEU A 463 11.93 13.38 -7.80
CA LEU A 463 12.44 14.05 -9.00
C LEU A 463 12.03 13.27 -10.27
N GLN A 464 12.22 11.94 -10.30
CA GLN A 464 11.75 11.12 -11.41
C GLN A 464 10.24 11.24 -11.64
N TYR A 465 9.45 11.31 -10.56
CA TYR A 465 8.00 11.45 -10.67
C TYR A 465 7.59 12.76 -11.35
N LEU A 466 8.24 13.87 -10.99
CA LEU A 466 8.02 15.18 -11.61
C LEU A 466 8.50 15.23 -13.07
N CYS A 467 9.64 14.58 -13.38
CA CYS A 467 10.14 14.43 -14.75
C CYS A 467 9.26 13.54 -15.63
N GLY A 468 8.40 12.71 -15.01
CA GLY A 468 7.50 11.79 -15.70
C GLY A 468 6.23 12.43 -16.26
N PHE A 469 5.95 13.71 -15.98
CA PHE A 469 4.75 14.38 -16.50
C PHE A 469 4.80 14.46 -18.03
N LYS A 470 3.64 14.30 -18.69
CA LYS A 470 3.48 14.21 -20.16
C LYS A 470 3.67 15.58 -20.88
N ILE A 471 4.72 16.32 -20.55
CA ILE A 471 5.04 17.62 -21.12
C ILE A 471 5.84 17.41 -22.40
N SER A 472 5.32 17.86 -23.55
CA SER A 472 6.07 17.77 -24.81
C SER A 472 7.26 18.72 -24.78
N PHE A 473 8.45 18.22 -25.12
CA PHE A 473 9.70 18.99 -25.14
C PHE A 473 9.59 20.27 -25.98
N GLN A 474 8.74 20.27 -27.01
CA GLN A 474 8.48 21.41 -27.89
C GLN A 474 7.85 22.64 -27.19
N GLN A 475 7.28 22.47 -25.98
CA GLN A 475 6.65 23.56 -25.19
C GLN A 475 7.57 24.13 -24.09
N LEU A 476 8.65 23.43 -23.74
CA LEU A 476 9.67 23.90 -22.82
C LEU A 476 10.90 24.33 -23.64
N HIS A 477 11.14 25.64 -23.77
CA HIS A 477 12.20 26.23 -24.60
C HIS A 477 13.66 25.94 -24.13
N PHE A 478 14.02 24.71 -23.78
CA PHE A 478 15.39 24.27 -23.48
C PHE A 478 16.22 23.99 -24.75
N GLY A 479 16.13 24.89 -25.72
CA GLY A 479 16.74 24.76 -27.05
C GLY A 479 18.25 24.98 -27.12
N ARG A 480 19.05 24.33 -26.26
CA ARG A 480 20.53 24.32 -26.43
C ARG A 480 21.32 23.16 -25.81
N ASN A 481 20.93 22.64 -24.64
CA ASN A 481 21.79 21.74 -23.83
C ASN A 481 21.11 20.40 -23.46
N GLU A 482 20.39 19.79 -24.41
CA GLU A 482 19.63 18.55 -24.19
C GLU A 482 20.49 17.40 -23.64
N SER A 483 21.68 17.19 -24.21
CA SER A 483 22.64 16.16 -23.77
C SER A 483 23.20 16.40 -22.36
N SER A 484 23.38 17.66 -21.94
CA SER A 484 23.87 17.98 -20.60
C SER A 484 22.82 17.73 -19.52
N ILE A 485 21.54 18.03 -19.80
CA ILE A 485 20.42 17.83 -18.86
C ILE A 485 20.16 16.33 -18.64
N GLN A 486 20.22 15.53 -19.70
CA GLN A 486 20.11 14.07 -19.62
C GLN A 486 21.23 13.46 -18.73
N GLN A 487 22.48 13.90 -18.88
CA GLN A 487 23.63 13.41 -18.09
C GLN A 487 23.53 13.74 -16.58
N ILE A 488 22.87 14.85 -16.21
CA ILE A 488 22.60 15.19 -14.81
C ILE A 488 21.67 14.15 -14.14
N GLY A 489 20.92 13.37 -14.92
CA GLY A 489 19.96 12.37 -14.44
C GLY A 489 18.51 12.81 -14.53
N ILE A 490 18.25 13.95 -15.18
CA ILE A 490 16.92 14.42 -15.56
C ILE A 490 16.60 13.76 -16.91
N ILE A 491 16.39 12.44 -16.88
CA ILE A 491 15.96 11.67 -18.04
C ILE A 491 14.44 11.82 -18.17
N ILE A 492 14.02 12.70 -19.08
CA ILE A 492 12.64 12.76 -19.57
C ILE A 492 12.48 11.59 -20.54
N SER A 493 12.21 10.40 -19.99
CA SER A 493 11.97 9.19 -20.78
C SER A 493 10.53 9.14 -21.30
N ASP A 494 10.29 8.36 -22.36
CA ASP A 494 8.95 8.11 -22.86
C ASP A 494 7.99 7.69 -21.72
N PHE A 495 6.72 8.05 -21.88
CA PHE A 495 5.71 7.83 -20.85
C PHE A 495 5.66 6.35 -20.39
N GLN A 496 5.83 5.40 -21.32
CA GLN A 496 5.76 3.97 -21.00
C GLN A 496 7.01 3.45 -20.26
N SER A 497 8.20 4.01 -20.50
CA SER A 497 9.40 3.70 -19.71
C SER A 497 9.37 4.38 -18.33
N THR A 498 8.74 5.54 -18.20
CA THR A 498 8.55 6.23 -16.91
C THR A 498 7.83 5.35 -15.87
N PHE A 499 6.80 4.60 -16.25
CA PHE A 499 6.12 3.65 -15.36
C PHE A 499 7.08 2.56 -14.83
N THR A 500 7.83 1.93 -15.74
CA THR A 500 8.78 0.87 -15.38
C THR A 500 9.91 1.41 -14.52
N ASP A 501 10.36 2.65 -14.77
CA ASP A 501 11.45 3.28 -14.04
C ASP A 501 11.04 3.66 -12.61
N LEU A 502 9.85 4.23 -12.43
CA LEU A 502 9.30 4.51 -11.11
C LEU A 502 9.09 3.21 -10.31
N LEU A 503 8.64 2.14 -10.96
CA LEU A 503 8.45 0.83 -10.31
C LEU A 503 9.78 0.20 -9.87
N ALA A 504 10.80 0.21 -10.75
CA ALA A 504 12.14 -0.31 -10.44
C ALA A 504 12.83 0.50 -9.34
N LYS A 505 12.81 1.84 -9.42
CA LYS A 505 13.37 2.73 -8.40
C LYS A 505 12.65 2.59 -7.05
N THR A 506 11.33 2.40 -7.06
CA THR A 506 10.55 2.09 -5.84
C THR A 506 10.94 0.73 -5.23
N PHE A 507 11.22 -0.28 -6.06
CA PHE A 507 11.69 -1.58 -5.60
C PHE A 507 13.08 -1.50 -4.94
N TYR A 508 14.02 -0.73 -5.51
CA TYR A 508 15.30 -0.49 -4.83
C TYR A 508 15.14 0.27 -3.50
N LEU A 509 14.27 1.29 -3.48
CA LEU A 509 13.99 2.10 -2.29
C LEU A 509 13.35 1.28 -1.15
N MET A 510 12.63 0.19 -1.46
CA MET A 510 12.12 -0.76 -0.47
C MET A 510 13.23 -1.32 0.44
N PHE A 511 14.42 -1.60 -0.10
CA PHE A 511 15.53 -2.11 0.68
C PHE A 511 16.14 -1.04 1.60
N PHE A 512 16.09 0.23 1.19
CA PHE A 512 16.53 1.35 2.01
C PHE A 512 15.57 1.54 3.19
N TRP A 513 14.26 1.51 2.95
CA TRP A 513 13.24 1.52 4.02
C TRP A 513 13.37 0.32 4.98
N LEU A 514 13.68 -0.87 4.48
CA LEU A 514 13.95 -2.06 5.31
C LEU A 514 15.18 -1.87 6.21
N THR A 515 16.25 -1.27 5.68
CA THR A 515 17.50 -1.00 6.42
C THR A 515 17.32 0.11 7.45
N LEU A 516 16.62 1.19 7.09
CA LEU A 516 16.21 2.25 8.01
C LEU A 516 15.34 1.67 9.15
N ARG A 517 14.44 0.74 8.84
CA ARG A 517 13.63 0.05 9.84
C ARG A 517 14.45 -0.86 10.76
N GLN A 518 15.47 -1.54 10.22
CA GLN A 518 16.42 -2.30 11.03
C GLN A 518 17.19 -1.36 11.99
N PHE A 519 17.68 -0.22 11.49
CA PHE A 519 18.39 0.79 12.28
C PHE A 519 17.54 1.34 13.43
N VAL A 520 16.31 1.78 13.16
CA VAL A 520 15.39 2.28 14.20
C VAL A 520 15.01 1.18 15.19
N SER A 521 14.82 -0.06 14.74
CA SER A 521 14.56 -1.19 15.64
C SER A 521 15.72 -1.47 16.60
N VAL A 522 16.97 -1.33 16.13
CA VAL A 522 18.18 -1.52 16.95
C VAL A 522 18.34 -0.39 17.96
N ILE A 523 18.10 0.87 17.57
CA ILE A 523 18.16 2.03 18.48
C ILE A 523 17.09 1.95 19.56
N ARG A 524 15.85 1.60 19.19
CA ARG A 524 14.72 1.60 20.13
C ARG A 524 14.80 0.47 21.16
N ASN A 525 15.22 -0.72 20.72
CA ASN A 525 15.24 -1.93 21.53
C ASN A 525 16.64 -2.61 21.51
N PRO A 526 17.67 -2.01 22.14
CA PRO A 526 19.01 -2.59 22.17
C PRO A 526 19.02 -3.96 22.86
N LYS A 527 18.42 -4.05 24.06
CA LYS A 527 18.37 -5.28 24.88
C LYS A 527 17.68 -6.45 24.17
N THR A 528 16.51 -6.20 23.57
CA THR A 528 15.73 -7.23 22.86
C THR A 528 16.44 -7.77 21.62
N THR A 529 17.40 -7.03 21.05
CA THR A 529 18.16 -7.48 19.88
C THR A 529 19.22 -8.51 20.28
N GLU A 530 19.93 -8.29 21.38
CA GLU A 530 20.89 -9.25 21.95
C GLU A 530 20.19 -10.51 22.49
N GLU A 531 19.06 -10.33 23.17
CA GLU A 531 18.20 -11.42 23.62
C GLU A 531 17.64 -12.22 22.43
N GLN A 532 17.09 -11.59 21.38
CA GLN A 532 16.59 -12.32 20.20
C GLN A 532 17.70 -12.98 19.37
N GLN A 533 18.94 -12.47 19.38
CA GLN A 533 20.09 -13.18 18.80
C GLN A 533 20.46 -14.42 19.63
N THR A 534 20.30 -14.37 20.95
CA THR A 534 20.62 -15.46 21.88
C THR A 534 19.50 -16.51 21.96
N GLU A 535 18.24 -16.09 22.03
CA GLU A 535 17.04 -16.92 22.11
C GLU A 535 16.69 -17.61 20.78
N ARG A 536 16.90 -16.98 19.62
CA ARG A 536 16.71 -17.73 18.35
C ARG A 536 17.74 -18.85 18.21
N GLY A 537 18.87 -18.75 18.90
CA GLY A 537 19.75 -19.89 19.10
C GLY A 537 19.15 -20.99 19.98
N ARG A 538 18.33 -20.65 20.99
CA ARG A 538 17.68 -21.61 21.91
C ARG A 538 16.38 -22.24 21.36
N LEU A 539 15.61 -21.54 20.52
CA LEU A 539 14.21 -21.89 20.23
C LEU A 539 13.96 -22.58 18.87
N SER A 540 14.87 -22.50 17.89
CA SER A 540 14.57 -22.92 16.51
C SER A 540 15.36 -24.11 15.97
N SER A 541 15.95 -24.94 16.82
CA SER A 541 16.56 -26.21 16.40
C SER A 541 16.83 -27.11 17.60
N ASP A 542 16.63 -28.41 17.42
CA ASP A 542 16.97 -29.43 18.41
C ASP A 542 18.46 -29.36 18.79
N SER A 543 18.79 -29.68 20.05
CA SER A 543 20.12 -29.44 20.63
C SER A 543 21.27 -30.05 19.81
N SER A 544 20.99 -31.21 19.21
CA SER A 544 21.78 -31.92 18.21
C SER A 544 22.13 -31.04 16.98
N THR A 545 21.13 -30.54 16.26
CA THR A 545 21.30 -29.73 15.04
C THR A 545 22.02 -28.40 15.29
N ARG A 546 21.91 -27.82 16.49
CA ARG A 546 22.69 -26.63 16.89
C ARG A 546 24.18 -26.92 17.09
N SER A 547 24.52 -28.13 17.54
CA SER A 547 25.91 -28.61 17.63
C SER A 547 26.52 -28.78 16.24
N TYR A 548 25.83 -29.49 15.32
CA TYR A 548 26.31 -29.68 13.95
C TYR A 548 26.48 -28.37 13.18
N SER A 549 25.50 -27.46 13.21
CA SER A 549 25.60 -26.17 12.51
C SER A 549 26.73 -25.28 13.07
N ARG A 550 27.02 -25.32 14.37
CA ARG A 550 28.20 -24.65 14.95
C ARG A 550 29.51 -25.30 14.52
N ARG A 551 29.63 -26.63 14.58
CA ARG A 551 30.83 -27.38 14.16
C ARG A 551 31.14 -27.14 12.67
N LEU A 552 30.12 -27.21 11.81
CA LEU A 552 30.23 -26.85 10.39
C LEU A 552 30.64 -25.39 10.22
N GLY A 553 30.07 -24.45 10.99
CA GLY A 553 30.46 -23.04 10.97
C GLY A 553 31.93 -22.82 11.30
N HIS A 554 32.45 -23.48 12.35
CA HIS A 554 33.88 -23.43 12.68
C HIS A 554 34.74 -24.04 11.56
N TRP A 555 34.41 -25.25 11.09
CA TRP A 555 35.14 -25.91 10.00
C TRP A 555 35.17 -25.09 8.71
N ILE A 556 34.08 -24.42 8.35
CA ILE A 556 34.02 -23.50 7.19
C ILE A 556 34.92 -22.28 7.41
N VAL A 557 34.94 -21.70 8.61
CA VAL A 557 35.82 -20.56 8.94
C VAL A 557 37.30 -20.97 8.92
N ASP A 558 37.64 -22.14 9.45
CA ASP A 558 39.00 -22.70 9.43
C ASP A 558 39.45 -23.01 7.99
N LEU A 559 38.56 -23.56 7.16
CA LEU A 559 38.81 -23.80 5.74
C LEU A 559 39.01 -22.47 4.98
N LEU A 560 38.11 -21.49 5.15
CA LEU A 560 38.24 -20.18 4.51
C LEU A 560 39.55 -19.51 4.94
N THR A 561 39.81 -19.37 6.24
CA THR A 561 41.03 -18.70 6.73
C THR A 561 42.32 -19.35 6.25
N LYS A 562 42.34 -20.68 6.07
CA LYS A 562 43.51 -21.40 5.53
C LYS A 562 43.71 -21.20 4.01
N TYR A 563 42.63 -21.11 3.23
CA TYR A 563 42.71 -21.10 1.76
C TYR A 563 42.36 -19.76 1.08
N TRP A 564 41.90 -18.74 1.82
CA TRP A 564 41.46 -17.44 1.27
C TRP A 564 42.56 -16.71 0.47
N ILE A 565 43.82 -16.86 0.86
CA ILE A 565 44.95 -16.23 0.16
C ILE A 565 45.15 -16.82 -1.24
N PHE A 566 44.90 -18.12 -1.44
CA PHE A 566 44.95 -18.74 -2.76
C PHE A 566 43.80 -18.26 -3.64
N LEU A 567 42.59 -18.12 -3.08
CA LEU A 567 41.44 -17.55 -3.79
C LEU A 567 41.72 -16.09 -4.22
N SER A 568 42.27 -15.28 -3.32
CA SER A 568 42.60 -13.88 -3.58
C SER A 568 43.71 -13.74 -4.63
N CYS A 569 44.75 -14.57 -4.55
CA CYS A 569 45.82 -14.65 -5.55
C CYS A 569 45.29 -15.10 -6.93
N GLY A 570 44.41 -16.10 -6.96
CA GLY A 570 43.77 -16.58 -8.19
C GLY A 570 42.91 -15.52 -8.88
N MET A 571 42.15 -14.72 -8.12
CA MET A 571 41.38 -13.60 -8.66
C MET A 571 42.28 -12.50 -9.24
N LEU A 572 43.37 -12.16 -8.57
CA LEU A 572 44.36 -11.20 -9.08
C LEU A 572 45.07 -11.71 -10.34
N LEU A 573 45.41 -13.00 -10.38
CA LEU A 573 45.96 -13.64 -11.58
C LEU A 573 44.95 -13.59 -12.73
N LEU A 574 43.68 -13.89 -12.49
CA LEU A 574 42.62 -13.85 -13.51
C LEU A 574 42.39 -12.43 -14.05
N MET A 575 42.38 -11.40 -13.19
CA MET A 575 42.35 -10.00 -13.64
C MET A 575 43.62 -9.61 -14.39
N SER A 576 44.79 -10.15 -14.01
CA SER A 576 46.05 -9.87 -14.68
C SER A 576 46.17 -10.50 -16.06
N LEU A 577 45.53 -11.65 -16.32
CA LEU A 577 45.57 -12.31 -17.64
C LEU A 577 44.96 -11.48 -18.79
N GLN A 578 44.33 -10.34 -18.49
CA GLN A 578 43.80 -9.42 -19.49
C GLN A 578 44.83 -8.39 -20.02
N GLN A 579 46.01 -8.23 -19.38
CA GLN A 579 47.14 -7.42 -19.90
C GLN A 579 48.52 -7.95 -19.46
N THR A 580 49.59 -7.58 -20.16
CA THR A 580 50.95 -8.07 -19.89
C THR A 580 51.54 -7.50 -18.59
N VAL A 581 51.73 -8.34 -17.57
CA VAL A 581 52.32 -7.91 -16.28
C VAL A 581 53.79 -8.33 -16.14
N VAL A 582 54.66 -7.36 -15.85
CA VAL A 582 56.09 -7.59 -15.59
C VAL A 582 56.28 -8.04 -14.13
N GLY A 583 56.94 -9.19 -13.93
CA GLY A 583 57.08 -9.79 -12.60
C GLY A 583 58.19 -9.15 -11.76
N TYR A 584 57.84 -8.64 -10.58
CA TYR A 584 58.83 -8.28 -9.54
C TYR A 584 59.01 -9.43 -8.54
N ARG A 585 60.27 -9.75 -8.22
CA ARG A 585 60.66 -10.93 -7.43
C ARG A 585 60.86 -10.61 -5.95
N ILE A 586 60.53 -11.60 -5.11
CA ILE A 586 61.08 -11.86 -3.76
C ILE A 586 60.97 -10.68 -2.78
N ILE A 587 59.80 -10.57 -2.14
CA ILE A 587 59.62 -9.76 -0.94
C ILE A 587 59.79 -10.68 0.29
N SER A 588 60.65 -10.30 1.23
CA SER A 588 60.95 -11.07 2.45
C SER A 588 59.68 -11.44 3.24
N PHE A 589 59.55 -12.70 3.67
CA PHE A 589 58.35 -13.26 4.30
C PHE A 589 57.89 -12.48 5.56
N ALA A 590 58.83 -11.93 6.33
CA ALA A 590 58.53 -11.09 7.49
C ALA A 590 57.98 -9.70 7.12
N PHE A 591 58.47 -9.12 6.02
CA PHE A 591 57.95 -7.89 5.45
C PHE A 591 56.58 -8.13 4.81
N TRP A 592 56.44 -9.21 4.02
CA TRP A 592 55.20 -9.66 3.38
C TRP A 592 54.05 -9.80 4.39
N ARG A 593 54.28 -10.40 5.57
CA ARG A 593 53.23 -10.53 6.60
C ARG A 593 52.78 -9.18 7.20
N ARG A 594 53.61 -8.14 7.15
CA ARG A 594 53.22 -6.76 7.53
C ARG A 594 52.58 -6.01 6.36
N THR A 595 53.08 -6.16 5.15
CA THR A 595 52.57 -5.45 3.97
C THR A 595 51.33 -6.07 3.36
N ILE A 596 51.00 -7.34 3.62
CA ILE A 596 49.82 -8.00 3.04
C ILE A 596 48.51 -7.27 3.34
N ALA A 597 48.34 -6.70 4.54
CA ALA A 597 47.16 -5.92 4.88
C ALA A 597 47.11 -4.59 4.12
N ILE A 598 48.26 -3.93 3.96
CA ILE A 598 48.41 -2.68 3.19
C ILE A 598 48.17 -2.95 1.71
N PHE A 599 48.71 -4.05 1.18
CA PHE A 599 48.52 -4.50 -0.20
C PHE A 599 47.04 -4.75 -0.52
N HIS A 600 46.33 -5.51 0.32
CA HIS A 600 44.88 -5.73 0.11
C HIS A 600 44.09 -4.42 0.22
N LEU A 601 44.45 -3.51 1.12
CA LEU A 601 43.83 -2.18 1.22
C LEU A 601 44.06 -1.36 -0.06
N VAL A 602 45.29 -1.34 -0.58
CA VAL A 602 45.64 -0.64 -1.83
C VAL A 602 44.91 -1.25 -3.02
N VAL A 603 44.83 -2.58 -3.12
CA VAL A 603 44.04 -3.27 -4.16
C VAL A 603 42.56 -2.89 -4.08
N ILE A 604 41.97 -2.85 -2.88
CA ILE A 604 40.57 -2.42 -2.69
C ILE A 604 40.38 -0.96 -3.13
N ILE A 605 41.24 -0.05 -2.68
CA ILE A 605 41.16 1.37 -3.05
C ILE A 605 41.32 1.55 -4.57
N TYR A 606 42.29 0.85 -5.18
CA TYR A 606 42.51 0.86 -6.63
C TYR A 606 41.29 0.35 -7.39
N SER A 607 40.71 -0.80 -7.01
CA SER A 607 39.50 -1.32 -7.65
C SER A 607 38.31 -0.38 -7.51
N MET A 608 38.15 0.31 -6.37
CA MET A 608 37.08 1.31 -6.20
C MET A 608 37.32 2.55 -7.07
N LEU A 609 38.56 3.02 -7.19
CA LEU A 609 38.91 4.13 -8.08
C LEU A 609 38.66 3.76 -9.54
N VAL A 610 39.06 2.56 -9.97
CA VAL A 610 38.79 2.03 -11.32
C VAL A 610 37.29 1.96 -11.60
N LEU A 611 36.46 1.51 -10.66
CA LEU A 611 35.00 1.52 -10.82
C LEU A 611 34.44 2.95 -10.99
N ILE A 612 34.94 3.92 -10.22
CA ILE A 612 34.53 5.33 -10.33
C ILE A 612 34.96 5.92 -11.68
N VAL A 613 36.19 5.64 -12.14
CA VAL A 613 36.70 6.12 -13.44
C VAL A 613 35.92 5.51 -14.60
N ILE A 614 35.65 4.20 -14.59
CA ILE A 614 34.82 3.53 -15.61
C ILE A 614 33.41 4.13 -15.63
N TYR A 615 32.82 4.42 -14.47
CA TYR A 615 31.51 5.05 -14.38
C TYR A 615 31.50 6.47 -14.95
N ILE A 616 32.52 7.28 -14.66
CA ILE A 616 32.63 8.66 -15.15
C ILE A 616 32.92 8.68 -16.66
N TYR A 617 33.70 7.73 -17.17
CA TYR A 617 33.99 7.61 -18.61
C TYR A 617 32.75 7.34 -19.46
N GLN A 618 31.70 6.75 -18.89
CA GLN A 618 30.41 6.54 -19.58
C GLN A 618 29.64 7.86 -19.84
N PHE A 619 30.02 9.00 -19.22
CA PHE A 619 29.44 10.31 -19.59
C PHE A 619 30.01 10.79 -20.93
N GLN A 620 29.13 10.98 -21.91
CA GLN A 620 29.50 11.40 -23.27
C GLN A 620 30.30 12.71 -23.31
N THR A 621 30.07 13.64 -22.36
CA THR A 621 30.88 14.87 -22.24
C THR A 621 32.33 14.58 -21.83
N VAL A 622 32.55 13.63 -20.93
CA VAL A 622 33.90 13.24 -20.48
C VAL A 622 34.62 12.44 -21.56
N TYR A 623 33.91 11.50 -22.21
CA TYR A 623 34.41 10.78 -23.37
C TYR A 623 34.87 11.73 -24.50
N ASN A 624 34.04 12.73 -24.83
CA ASN A 624 34.38 13.71 -25.84
C ASN A 624 35.57 14.59 -25.42
N TRP A 625 35.64 15.03 -24.16
CA TRP A 625 36.75 15.85 -23.66
C TRP A 625 38.10 15.12 -23.75
N LEU A 626 38.16 13.87 -23.28
CA LEU A 626 39.36 13.01 -23.38
C LEU A 626 39.81 12.74 -24.82
N ARG A 627 38.88 12.78 -25.79
CA ARG A 627 39.16 12.55 -27.21
C ARG A 627 39.59 13.82 -27.97
N ILE A 628 39.32 15.01 -27.42
CA ILE A 628 39.76 16.27 -28.02
C ILE A 628 41.28 16.48 -27.86
N ASP A 629 41.88 15.87 -26.83
CA ASP A 629 43.34 15.89 -26.62
C ASP A 629 44.12 14.91 -27.54
N GLU A 630 43.44 14.11 -28.37
CA GLU A 630 44.05 13.16 -29.34
C GLU A 630 44.09 13.69 -30.79
N VAL A 631 43.69 14.95 -31.05
CA VAL A 631 43.64 15.59 -32.39
C VAL A 631 44.38 16.93 -32.40
#